data_AF-A0A7C9FKJ0-F1
#
_entry.id   AF-A0A7C9FKJ0-F1
#
_cell.length_a   1.000
_cell.length_b   1.000
_cell.length_c   1.000
_cell.angle_alpha   90.00
_cell.angle_beta   90.00
_cell.angle_gamma   90.00
#
_symmetry.space_group_name_H-M   'P 1'
#
loop_
_entity.id
_entity.type
_entity.pdbx_description
1 polymer ?
#
loop_
_entity_poly.entity_id
_entity_poly.type
_entity_poly.pdbx_seq_one_letter_code
_entity_poly.pdbx_strand_id
1 'polypeptide(L)'
;WQTLQRRVLDAERTDDLTNLQFQLLSNGFRLLKTGGSLIYSTCSLTVAQNEAVVERFVSERSSAELVDIEASKAWPCKSGRILKTVRFDPVASKTSGLFVAKFTKLST
;
A
#
# COMPACT_ATOMS: atom_id res chain seq x y z
N TRP A 1 8.98 -26.81 9.35
CA TRP A 1 8.47 -26.68 7.96
C TRP A 1 6.96 -26.39 7.93
N GLN A 2 6.11 -27.20 8.57
CA GLN A 2 4.65 -26.98 8.63
C GLN A 2 4.25 -25.58 9.16
N THR A 3 4.94 -25.05 10.17
CA THR A 3 4.68 -23.70 10.70
C THR A 3 5.03 -22.60 9.70
N LEU A 4 6.05 -22.78 8.86
CA LEU A 4 6.42 -21.82 7.82
C LEU A 4 5.36 -21.83 6.71
N GLN A 5 4.93 -23.02 6.28
CA GLN A 5 3.88 -23.18 5.27
C GLN A 5 2.55 -22.55 5.73
N ARG A 6 2.10 -22.85 6.97
CA ARG A 6 0.90 -22.23 7.55
C ARG A 6 1.03 -20.72 7.79
N ARG A 7 2.25 -20.23 8.08
CA ARG A 7 2.45 -18.81 8.41
C ARG A 7 2.70 -17.92 7.20
N VAL A 8 3.25 -18.47 6.12
CA VAL A 8 3.81 -17.71 5.00
C VAL A 8 3.18 -18.10 3.65
N LEU A 9 2.71 -19.34 3.49
CA LEU A 9 2.27 -19.89 2.20
C LEU A 9 0.78 -20.25 2.17
N ASP A 10 0.04 -19.92 3.22
CA ASP A 10 -1.40 -20.18 3.32
C ASP A 10 -2.19 -19.08 2.58
N ALA A 11 -2.90 -19.48 1.52
CA ALA A 11 -3.63 -18.57 0.65
C ALA A 11 -4.85 -17.95 1.33
N GLU A 12 -5.61 -18.72 2.12
CA GLU A 12 -6.78 -18.21 2.84
C GLU A 12 -6.38 -17.12 3.83
N ARG A 13 -5.27 -17.33 4.55
CA ARG A 13 -4.72 -16.33 5.45
C ARG A 13 -4.20 -15.08 4.71
N THR A 14 -3.70 -15.25 3.48
CA THR A 14 -3.25 -14.14 2.65
C THR A 14 -4.45 -13.28 2.21
N ASP A 15 -5.58 -13.92 1.86
CA ASP A 15 -6.82 -13.23 1.52
C ASP A 15 -7.41 -12.51 2.74
N ASP A 16 -7.40 -13.13 3.92
CA ASP A 16 -7.82 -12.48 5.17
C ASP A 16 -6.98 -11.23 5.48
N LEU A 17 -5.67 -11.32 5.25
CA LEU A 17 -4.75 -10.22 5.51
C LEU A 17 -4.96 -9.04 4.55
N THR A 18 -5.11 -9.30 3.25
CA THR A 18 -5.33 -8.22 2.26
C THR A 18 -6.69 -7.55 2.49
N ASN A 19 -7.72 -8.32 2.86
CA ASN A 19 -9.02 -7.78 3.25
C ASN A 19 -8.93 -6.90 4.51
N LEU A 20 -8.20 -7.34 5.54
CA LEU A 20 -7.96 -6.52 6.73
C LEU A 20 -7.22 -5.22 6.39
N GLN A 21 -6.15 -5.29 5.60
CA GLN A 21 -5.39 -4.12 5.14
C GLN A 21 -6.28 -3.13 4.38
N PHE A 22 -7.12 -3.63 3.48
CA PHE A 22 -8.09 -2.83 2.73
C PHE A 22 -9.12 -2.15 3.65
N GLN A 23 -9.66 -2.87 4.64
CA GLN A 23 -10.60 -2.31 5.61
C GLN A 23 -9.96 -1.22 6.48
N LEU A 24 -8.72 -1.43 6.94
CA LEU A 24 -7.97 -0.44 7.70
C LEU A 24 -7.72 0.85 6.89
N LEU A 25 -7.26 0.71 5.64
CA LEU A 25 -7.08 1.82 4.72
C LEU A 25 -8.39 2.59 4.50
N SER A 26 -9.47 1.85 4.21
CA SER A 26 -10.81 2.40 3.98
C SER A 26 -11.36 3.16 5.19
N ASN A 27 -11.12 2.67 6.40
CA ASN A 27 -11.51 3.30 7.65
C ASN A 27 -10.69 4.56 7.93
N GLY A 28 -9.37 4.51 7.77
CA GLY A 28 -8.50 5.68 7.91
C GLY A 28 -8.93 6.80 6.95
N PHE A 29 -9.24 6.46 5.70
CA PHE A 29 -9.67 7.44 4.71
C PHE A 29 -11.05 8.05 5.00
N ARG A 30 -11.97 7.25 5.57
CA ARG A 30 -13.29 7.75 5.98
C ARG A 30 -13.16 8.87 7.02
N LEU A 31 -12.23 8.72 7.96
CA LEU A 31 -11.96 9.68 9.04
C LEU A 31 -11.13 10.89 8.58
N LEU A 32 -10.51 10.81 7.40
CA LEU A 32 -9.72 11.90 6.85
C LEU A 32 -10.62 13.08 6.48
N LYS A 33 -10.23 14.29 6.88
CA LYS A 33 -10.88 15.53 6.42
C LYS A 33 -10.58 15.75 4.93
N THR A 34 -11.44 16.50 4.26
CA THR A 34 -11.19 16.98 2.89
C THR A 34 -9.87 17.77 2.82
N GLY A 35 -9.08 17.53 1.78
CA GLY A 35 -7.71 18.03 1.61
C GLY A 35 -6.67 17.38 2.53
N GLY A 36 -7.07 16.47 3.41
CA GLY A 36 -6.16 15.73 4.27
C GLY A 36 -5.36 14.68 3.49
N SER A 37 -4.19 14.29 4.02
CA SER A 37 -3.35 13.23 3.46
C SER A 37 -3.41 11.96 4.31
N LEU A 38 -3.43 10.80 3.65
CA LEU A 38 -3.33 9.48 4.27
C LEU A 38 -2.20 8.70 3.62
N ILE A 39 -1.41 8.00 4.43
CA ILE A 39 -0.36 7.10 3.96
C ILE A 39 -0.78 5.66 4.20
N TYR A 40 -0.68 4.85 3.16
CA TYR A 40 -0.70 3.40 3.26
C TYR A 40 0.71 2.87 3.07
N SER A 41 1.16 2.00 3.97
CA SER A 41 2.47 1.37 3.85
C SER A 41 2.48 -0.04 4.41
N THR A 42 3.36 -0.87 3.86
CA THR A 42 3.57 -2.26 4.29
C THR A 42 5.06 -2.61 4.24
N CYS A 43 5.49 -3.55 5.09
CA CYS A 43 6.80 -4.20 4.97
C CYS A 43 6.71 -5.49 4.12
N SER A 44 5.99 -5.44 3.00
CA SER A 44 5.75 -6.57 2.12
C SER A 44 6.26 -6.31 0.70
N LEU A 45 6.79 -7.35 0.07
CA LEU A 45 7.12 -7.32 -1.36
C LEU A 45 5.96 -7.78 -2.25
N THR A 46 4.93 -8.41 -1.68
CA THR A 46 3.85 -9.03 -2.45
C THR A 46 2.97 -7.99 -3.14
N VAL A 47 2.54 -8.28 -4.36
CA VAL A 47 1.60 -7.42 -5.10
C VAL A 47 0.22 -7.42 -4.46
N ALA A 48 -0.20 -8.57 -3.94
CA ALA A 48 -1.50 -8.75 -3.29
C ALA A 48 -1.71 -7.80 -2.10
N GLN A 49 -0.69 -7.62 -1.24
CA GLN A 49 -0.77 -6.69 -0.12
C GLN A 49 -0.53 -5.23 -0.53
N ASN A 50 0.03 -4.97 -1.71
CA ASN A 50 0.47 -3.63 -2.11
C ASN A 50 -0.46 -3.06 -3.17
N GLU A 51 -0.13 -3.30 -4.45
CA GLU A 51 -0.85 -2.70 -5.57
C GLU A 51 -2.30 -3.15 -5.63
N ALA A 52 -2.60 -4.42 -5.37
CA ALA A 52 -3.97 -4.90 -5.43
C ALA A 52 -4.87 -4.22 -4.38
N VAL A 53 -4.36 -3.96 -3.17
CA VAL A 53 -5.10 -3.21 -2.13
C VAL A 53 -5.31 -1.75 -2.56
N VAL A 54 -4.27 -1.11 -3.11
CA VAL A 54 -4.33 0.29 -3.57
C VAL A 54 -5.26 0.47 -4.76
N GLU A 55 -5.17 -0.39 -5.77
CA GLU A 55 -6.04 -0.39 -6.96
C GLU A 55 -7.50 -0.56 -6.57
N ARG A 56 -7.79 -1.58 -5.75
CA ARG A 56 -9.14 -1.80 -5.22
C ARG A 56 -9.64 -0.55 -4.49
N PHE A 57 -8.81 0.02 -3.61
CA PHE A 57 -9.19 1.20 -2.82
C PHE A 57 -9.51 2.42 -3.68
N VAL A 58 -8.67 2.75 -4.65
CA VAL A 58 -8.91 3.89 -5.55
C VAL A 58 -10.12 3.65 -6.44
N SER A 59 -10.35 2.40 -6.88
CA SER A 59 -11.53 2.05 -7.69
C SER A 59 -12.85 2.20 -6.91
N GLU A 60 -12.84 1.91 -5.60
CA GLU A 60 -14.04 1.98 -4.75
C GLU A 60 -14.24 3.36 -4.09
N ARG A 61 -13.24 4.26 -4.13
CA ARG A 61 -13.29 5.58 -3.48
C ARG A 61 -12.95 6.68 -4.48
N SER A 62 -13.96 7.16 -5.20
CA SER A 62 -13.84 8.25 -6.19
C SER A 62 -13.29 9.56 -5.62
N SER A 63 -13.48 9.83 -4.33
CA SER A 63 -12.91 11.01 -3.66
C SER A 63 -11.46 10.84 -3.22
N ALA A 64 -10.84 9.68 -3.47
CA ALA A 64 -9.44 9.41 -3.14
C ALA A 64 -8.55 9.60 -4.37
N GLU A 65 -7.53 10.43 -4.23
CA GLU A 65 -6.55 10.65 -5.29
C GLU A 65 -5.16 10.21 -4.80
N LEU A 66 -4.46 9.40 -5.59
CA LEU A 66 -3.04 9.11 -5.39
C LEU A 66 -2.20 10.37 -5.68
N VAL A 67 -1.28 10.69 -4.77
CA VAL A 67 -0.42 11.87 -4.84
C VAL A 67 1.04 11.46 -4.82
N ASP A 68 1.84 12.13 -5.63
CA ASP A 68 3.28 11.93 -5.63
C ASP A 68 3.90 12.20 -4.26
N ILE A 69 4.89 11.37 -3.93
CA ILE A 69 5.69 11.53 -2.74
C ILE A 69 6.96 12.24 -3.18
N GLU A 70 6.93 13.57 -3.27
CA GLU A 70 8.05 14.37 -3.81
C GLU A 70 9.40 14.05 -3.15
N ALA A 71 9.40 13.81 -1.82
CA ALA A 71 10.59 13.43 -1.07
C ALA A 71 11.22 12.10 -1.54
N SER A 72 10.46 11.22 -2.21
CA SER A 72 10.95 9.93 -2.71
C SER A 72 12.01 10.05 -3.81
N LYS A 73 12.07 11.20 -4.50
CA LYS A 73 13.12 11.48 -5.49
C LYS A 73 14.53 11.44 -4.89
N ALA A 74 14.65 11.68 -3.59
CA ALA A 74 15.92 11.64 -2.86
C ALA A 74 16.17 10.30 -2.12
N TRP A 75 15.22 9.37 -2.17
CA TRP A 75 15.34 8.10 -1.45
C TRP A 75 15.92 7.01 -2.34
N PRO A 76 16.68 6.05 -1.78
CA PRO A 76 17.12 4.87 -2.51
C PRO A 76 15.91 3.93 -2.67
N CYS A 77 15.03 4.25 -3.61
CA CYS A 77 13.77 3.56 -3.85
C CYS A 77 13.49 3.46 -5.35
N LYS A 78 12.44 2.72 -5.71
CA LYS A 78 11.96 2.61 -7.09
C LYS A 78 10.47 2.90 -7.16
N SER A 79 9.98 3.28 -8.33
CA SER A 79 8.54 3.36 -8.57
C SER A 79 7.87 1.99 -8.35
N GLY A 80 6.68 2.00 -7.75
CA GLY A 80 5.83 0.83 -7.68
C GLY A 80 5.21 0.48 -9.04
N ARG A 81 4.39 -0.57 -9.08
CA ARG A 81 3.70 -0.96 -10.34
C ARG A 81 2.49 -0.06 -10.65
N ILE A 82 2.08 0.77 -9.69
CA ILE A 82 1.10 1.84 -9.87
C ILE A 82 1.84 3.18 -9.82
N LEU A 83 1.49 4.12 -10.70
CA LEU A 83 2.04 5.47 -10.70
C LEU A 83 1.83 6.14 -9.32
N LYS A 84 2.77 7.01 -8.93
CA LYS A 84 2.75 7.74 -7.63
C LYS A 84 2.91 6.84 -6.38
N THR A 85 3.25 5.57 -6.56
CA THR A 85 3.61 4.66 -5.45
C THR A 85 5.10 4.35 -5.45
N VAL A 86 5.64 4.00 -4.28
CA VAL A 86 7.08 3.79 -4.09
C VAL A 86 7.34 2.43 -3.46
N ARG A 87 8.37 1.74 -3.97
CA ARG A 87 8.87 0.47 -3.45
C ARG A 87 10.33 0.61 -3.01
N PHE A 88 10.65 -0.12 -1.97
CA PHE A 88 12.00 -0.40 -1.49
C PHE A 88 12.19 -1.91 -1.57
N ASP A 89 13.33 -2.34 -2.06
CA ASP A 89 13.66 -3.75 -2.20
C ASP A 89 15.16 -4.00 -1.96
N PRO A 90 15.59 -5.26 -1.80
CA PRO A 90 16.98 -5.54 -1.50
C PRO A 90 17.99 -5.01 -2.54
N VAL A 91 17.57 -4.80 -3.79
CA VAL A 91 18.43 -4.34 -4.89
C VAL A 91 18.55 -2.82 -4.89
N ALA A 92 17.44 -2.10 -4.85
CA ALA A 92 17.39 -0.65 -4.96
C ALA A 92 17.75 0.04 -3.64
N SER A 93 17.33 -0.53 -2.50
CA SER A 93 17.37 0.14 -1.21
C SER A 93 18.19 -0.56 -0.14
N LYS A 94 18.65 -1.79 -0.40
CA LYS A 94 19.31 -2.66 0.60
C LYS A 94 18.44 -2.88 1.85
N THR A 95 17.11 -2.93 1.68
CA THR A 95 16.15 -3.20 2.76
C THR A 95 15.36 -4.49 2.50
N SER A 96 14.70 -5.02 3.52
CA SER A 96 13.91 -6.26 3.43
C SER A 96 12.60 -6.14 2.65
N GLY A 97 12.25 -4.94 2.17
CA GLY A 97 11.01 -4.66 1.45
C GLY A 97 10.12 -3.64 2.17
N LEU A 98 9.73 -2.58 1.46
CA LEU A 98 8.73 -1.61 1.91
C LEU A 98 7.92 -1.11 0.70
N PHE A 99 6.65 -0.85 0.91
CA PHE A 99 5.78 -0.18 -0.05
C PHE A 99 5.12 1.03 0.59
N VAL A 100 4.96 2.12 -0.17
CA VAL A 100 4.31 3.35 0.29
C VAL A 100 3.42 3.92 -0.81
N ALA A 101 2.17 4.25 -0.45
CA ALA A 101 1.23 5.00 -1.26
C ALA A 101 0.66 6.17 -0.44
N LYS A 102 0.55 7.35 -1.06
CA LYS A 102 -0.03 8.54 -0.45
C LYS A 102 -1.32 8.93 -1.17
N PHE A 103 -2.35 9.21 -0.39
CA PHE A 103 -3.64 9.68 -0.88
C PHE A 103 -3.96 11.06 -0.34
N THR A 104 -4.71 11.84 -1.12
CA THR A 104 -5.46 13.00 -0.63
C THR A 104 -6.95 12.76 -0.78
N LYS A 105 -7.76 13.37 0.09
CA LYS A 105 -9.22 13.33 -0.03
C LYS A 105 -9.72 14.58 -0.74
N LEU A 106 -10.31 14.40 -1.91
CA LEU A 106 -10.92 15.47 -2.69
C LEU A 106 -12.22 15.95 -2.06
N SER A 107 -12.56 17.22 -2.30
CA SER A 107 -13.92 17.71 -2.06
C SER A 107 -14.84 16.98 -3.04
N THR A 108 -15.84 16.28 -2.52
CA THR A 108 -16.95 15.75 -3.33
C THR A 108 -17.88 16.89 -3.71
#